data_AF-A0A9D8IF03-F1
#
_entry.id   AF-A0A9D8IF03-F1
#
_cell.length_a   1.000
_cell.length_b   1.000
_cell.length_c   1.000
_cell.angle_alpha   90.00
_cell.angle_beta   90.00
_cell.angle_gamma   90.00
#
_symmetry.space_group_name_H-M   'P 1'
#
loop_
_entity.id
_entity.type
_entity.pdbx_description
1 polymer ?
#
loop_
_entity_poly.entity_id
_entity_poly.type
_entity_poly.pdbx_seq_one_letter_code
_entity_poly.pdbx_strand_id
1 'polypeptide(L)' 'MNIAEKYFKNQLSSDEFRRSFLEEKVKLDIEYKLEELKKDIQTSKSPEELIKKVDSIEQYIMSV' A
#
# COMPACT_ATOMS: atom_id res chain seq x y z
N MET A 1 -25.62 -2.19 6.29
CA MET A 1 -24.36 -2.25 7.05
C MET A 1 -24.37 -3.53 7.86
N ASN A 2 -23.43 -4.44 7.63
CA ASN A 2 -23.38 -5.70 8.40
C ASN A 2 -22.74 -5.47 9.79
N ILE A 3 -22.82 -6.47 10.67
CA ILE A 3 -22.30 -6.37 12.04
C ILE A 3 -20.79 -6.09 12.05
N ALA A 4 -20.03 -6.70 11.14
CA ALA A 4 -18.59 -6.50 11.02
C ALA A 4 -18.24 -5.07 10.60
N GLU A 5 -18.99 -4.49 9.65
CA GLU A 5 -18.80 -3.13 9.16
C GLU A 5 -19.12 -2.10 10.26
N LYS A 6 -20.14 -2.36 11.09
CA LYS A 6 -20.47 -1.54 12.27
C LYS A 6 -19.38 -1.63 13.34
N TYR A 7 -18.92 -2.84 13.63
CA TYR A 7 -17.83 -3.06 14.57
C TYR A 7 -16.55 -2.35 14.12
N PHE A 8 -16.20 -2.47 12.85
CA PHE A 8 -15.02 -1.85 12.27
C PHE A 8 -15.09 -0.31 12.31
N LYS A 9 -16.24 0.29 11.99
CA LYS A 9 -16.44 1.74 12.14
C LYS A 9 -16.26 2.22 13.57
N ASN A 10 -16.73 1.43 14.55
CA ASN A 10 -16.51 1.75 15.96
C ASN A 10 -15.02 1.66 16.34
N GLN A 11 -14.29 0.65 15.85
CA GLN A 11 -12.84 0.54 16.10
C GLN A 11 -12.06 1.70 15.46
N LEU A 12 -12.44 2.14 14.26
CA LEU A 12 -11.83 3.31 13.60
C LEU A 12 -12.01 4.64 14.35
N SER A 13 -12.95 4.72 15.30
CA SER A 13 -13.08 5.88 16.18
C SER A 13 -12.01 5.94 17.28
N SER A 14 -11.30 4.83 17.53
CA SER A 14 -10.10 4.83 18.37
C SER A 14 -8.91 5.35 17.55
N ASP A 15 -8.24 6.39 18.06
CA ASP A 15 -7.06 6.95 17.40
C ASP A 15 -5.91 5.96 17.30
N GLU A 16 -5.73 5.10 18.31
CA GLU A 16 -4.71 4.06 18.32
C GLU A 16 -4.97 3.04 17.21
N PHE A 17 -6.18 2.47 17.17
CA PHE A 17 -6.55 1.51 16.15
C PHE A 17 -6.47 2.11 14.74
N ARG A 18 -6.96 3.35 14.58
CA ARG A 18 -6.92 4.06 13.30
C ARG A 18 -5.49 4.23 12.79
N ARG A 19 -4.55 4.61 13.65
CA ARG A 19 -3.14 4.77 13.29
C ARG A 19 -2.51 3.44 12.88
N SER A 20 -2.61 2.42 13.73
CA SER A 20 -2.04 1.10 13.43
C SER A 20 -2.68 0.47 12.18
N PHE A 21 -3.98 0.67 11.97
CA PHE A 21 -4.66 0.21 10.75
C PHE A 21 -4.12 0.91 9.50
N LEU A 22 -3.94 2.24 9.54
CA LEU A 22 -3.38 2.99 8.41
C LEU A 22 -1.93 2.61 8.12
N GLU A 23 -1.11 2.45 9.15
CA GLU A 23 0.28 1.99 9.02
C GLU A 23 0.36 0.62 8.35
N GLU A 24 -0.46 -0.34 8.81
CA GLU A 24 -0.47 -1.69 8.25
C GLU A 24 -1.01 -1.71 6.81
N LYS A 25 -2.04 -0.90 6.53
CA LYS A 25 -2.56 -0.72 5.17
C LYS A 25 -1.46 -0.21 4.23
N VAL A 26 -0.71 0.80 4.65
CA VAL A 26 0.39 1.37 3.85
C VAL A 26 1.47 0.32 3.58
N LYS A 27 1.84 -0.49 4.58
CA LYS A 27 2.81 -1.59 4.37
C LYS A 27 2.31 -2.57 3.32
N LEU A 28 1.06 -3.02 3.42
CA LEU A 28 0.48 -3.96 2.44
C LEU A 28 0.44 -3.36 1.02
N ASP A 29 0.10 -2.07 0.90
CA ASP A 29 0.10 -1.38 -0.39
C ASP A 29 1.53 -1.31 -0.99
N ILE A 30 2.55 -1.07 -0.17
CA ILE A 30 3.97 -1.09 -0.59
C ILE A 30 4.40 -2.50 -1.00
N GLU A 31 4.09 -3.51 -0.19
CA GLU A 31 4.40 -4.91 -0.50
C GLU A 31 3.84 -5.32 -1.86
N TYR A 32 2.58 -4.97 -2.13
CA TYR A 32 1.94 -5.24 -3.41
C TYR A 32 2.69 -4.57 -4.58
N LYS A 33 2.99 -3.28 -4.46
CA LYS A 33 3.73 -2.53 -5.50
C LYS A 33 5.12 -3.12 -5.77
N LEU A 34 5.81 -3.57 -4.72
CA LEU A 34 7.12 -4.23 -4.85
C LEU A 34 7.03 -5.59 -5.54
N GLU A 35 6.01 -6.40 -5.24
CA GLU A 35 5.76 -7.65 -5.95
C GLU A 35 5.46 -7.43 -7.43
N GLU A 36 4.71 -6.39 -7.77
CA GLU A 36 4.51 -6.02 -9.18
C GLU A 36 5.80 -5.54 -9.84
N LEU A 37 6.70 -4.85 -9.13
CA LEU A 37 8.01 -4.46 -9.67
C LEU A 37 8.89 -5.69 -9.91
N LYS A 38 8.89 -6.66 -8.99
CA LYS A 38 9.61 -7.94 -9.18
C LYS A 38 9.13 -8.68 -10.44
N LYS A 39 7.82 -8.72 -10.67
CA LYS A 39 7.23 -9.31 -11.89
C LYS A 39 7.67 -8.57 -13.16
N ASP A 40 7.71 -7.24 -13.10
CA ASP A 40 8.16 -6.42 -14.24
C ASP A 40 9.64 -6.65 -14.56
N ILE A 41 10.49 -6.84 -13.54
CA ILE A 41 11.90 -7.22 -13.71
C ILE A 41 12.00 -8.62 -14.33
N GLN A 42 11.26 -9.60 -13.81
CA GLN A 42 11.26 -10.97 -14.32
C GLN A 42 10.77 -11.07 -15.78
N THR A 43 9.85 -10.20 -16.18
CA THR A 43 9.32 -10.12 -17.55
C THR A 43 10.18 -9.26 -18.48
N SER A 44 11.35 -8.81 -18.03
CA SER A 44 12.32 -8.04 -18.82
C SER A 44 11.72 -6.75 -19.42
N LYS A 45 10.90 -6.04 -18.64
CA LYS A 45 10.47 -4.68 -19.01
C LYS A 45 11.66 -3.76 -19.21
N SER A 46 11.45 -2.67 -19.95
CA SER A 46 12.56 -1.76 -20.26
C SER A 46 13.07 -1.07 -18.99
N PRO A 47 14.36 -0.71 -18.92
CA PRO A 47 14.90 0.04 -17.81
C PRO A 47 14.12 1.33 -17.51
N GLU A 48 13.63 2.03 -18.55
CA GLU A 48 12.83 3.24 -18.39
C GLU A 48 11.48 2.98 -17.70
N GLU A 49 10.84 1.85 -18.00
CA GLU A 49 9.59 1.45 -17.34
C GLU A 49 9.82 1.08 -15.87
N LEU A 50 10.92 0.37 -15.59
CA LEU A 50 11.29 -0.01 -14.22
C LEU A 50 11.60 1.22 -13.37
N ILE A 51 12.36 2.19 -13.90
CA ILE A 51 12.68 3.45 -13.22
C ILE A 51 11.40 4.23 -12.90
N LYS A 52 10.50 4.41 -13.88
CA LYS A 52 9.20 5.08 -13.64
C LYS A 52 8.39 4.42 -12.53
N LYS A 53 8.43 3.09 -12.43
CA LYS A 53 7.72 2.35 -11.39
C LYS A 53 8.36 2.54 -10.02
N VAL A 54 9.69 2.59 -9.94
CA VAL A 54 10.41 2.96 -8.72
C VAL A 54 10.04 4.38 -8.28
N ASP A 55 10.10 5.36 -9.18
CA ASP A 55 9.72 6.75 -8.89
C ASP A 55 8.28 6.85 -8.35
N SER A 56 7.35 6.07 -8.92
CA SER A 56 5.96 6.01 -8.46
C SER A 56 5.82 5.43 -7.05
N ILE A 57 6.64 4.44 -6.69
CA ILE A 57 6.66 3.86 -5.34
C ILE A 57 7.24 4.87 -4.34
N GLU A 58 8.32 5.56 -4.71
CA GLU A 58 8.91 6.61 -3.87
C GLU A 58 7.91 7.75 -3.60
N GLN A 59 7.23 8.24 -4.64
CA GLN A 59 6.20 9.26 -4.50
C GLN A 59 5.05 8.81 -3.58
N TYR A 60 4.63 7.56 -3.68
CA TYR A 60 3.59 7.02 -2.80
C TYR A 60 4.06 7.06 -1.34
N ILE A 61 5.28 6.59 -1.04
CA ILE A 61 5.84 6.59 0.31
C ILE A 61 5.98 8.01 0.86
N MET A 62 6.43 8.98 0.04
CA MET A 62 6.58 10.37 0.45
C MET A 62 5.25 11.11 0.67
N SER A 63 4.14 10.58 0.14
CA SER A 63 2.81 11.18 0.25
C SER A 63 1.99 10.70 1.45
N VAL A 64 2.47 9.66 2.15
CA VAL A 64 1.85 9.06 3.34
C VAL A 64 2.39 9.71 4.61
#